data_AF-A0A2G1WNA6-F1
#
_entry.id   AF-A0A2G1WNA6-F1
#
_cell.length_a   1.000
_cell.length_b   1.000
_cell.length_c   1.000
_cell.angle_alpha   90.00
_cell.angle_beta   90.00
_cell.angle_gamma   90.00
#
_symmetry.space_group_name_H-M   'P 1'
#
loop_
_entity.id
_entity.type
_entity.pdbx_description
1 polymer ?
#
loop_
_entity_poly.entity_id
_entity_poly.type
_entity_poly.pdbx_seq_one_letter_code
_entity_poly.pdbx_strand_id
1 'polypeptide(L)'
;MDETRVAVRCDDCPFAATYDRLRDARTAVDDHESSTGHSVDWEIESLDAGVSRAGADAGVCGRPECANEDSPLVDPEPPDQES
;
A
#
# COMPACT_ATOMS: atom_id res chain seq x y z
N MET A 1 11.00 -0.39 -14.66
CA MET A 1 10.52 0.38 -13.49
C MET A 1 9.13 -0.14 -13.29
N ASP A 2 8.92 -0.89 -12.23
CA ASP A 2 7.60 -1.40 -11.87
C ASP A 2 6.75 -0.18 -11.52
N GLU A 3 5.69 0.06 -12.30
CA GLU A 3 4.72 1.11 -12.01
C GLU A 3 3.66 0.58 -11.05
N THR A 4 3.13 1.45 -10.19
CA THR A 4 2.03 1.05 -9.31
C THR A 4 0.83 0.69 -10.19
N ARG A 5 0.19 -0.45 -9.92
CA ARG A 5 -0.99 -0.89 -10.67
C ARG A 5 -2.00 -1.50 -9.71
N VAL A 6 -3.23 -1.01 -9.78
CA VAL A 6 -4.32 -1.41 -8.91
C VAL A 6 -5.53 -1.76 -9.74
N ALA A 7 -6.00 -3.00 -9.63
CA ALA A 7 -7.22 -3.47 -10.26
C ALA A 7 -8.40 -3.30 -9.31
N VAL A 8 -9.50 -2.73 -9.79
CA VAL A 8 -10.74 -2.52 -9.05
C VAL A 8 -11.87 -3.20 -9.82
N ARG A 9 -12.70 -3.98 -9.12
CA ARG A 9 -13.84 -4.70 -9.69
C ARG A 9 -15.02 -4.66 -8.72
N CYS A 10 -16.21 -4.44 -9.26
CA CYS A 10 -17.44 -4.63 -8.49
C CYS A 10 -17.93 -6.07 -8.64
N ASP A 11 -18.36 -6.69 -7.54
CA ASP A 11 -18.95 -8.04 -7.55
C ASP A 11 -20.40 -8.05 -8.01
N ASP A 12 -21.11 -6.92 -7.83
CA ASP A 12 -22.53 -6.79 -8.09
C ASP A 12 -22.85 -6.25 -9.50
N CYS A 13 -21.88 -5.68 -10.20
CA CYS A 13 -22.09 -5.04 -11.51
C CYS A 13 -20.84 -5.12 -12.42
N PRO A 14 -20.95 -4.83 -13.73
CA PRO A 14 -19.83 -5.01 -14.66
C PRO A 14 -18.73 -3.94 -14.55
N PHE A 15 -18.72 -3.14 -13.47
CA PHE A 15 -17.69 -2.14 -13.26
C PHE A 15 -16.33 -2.81 -13.01
N ALA A 16 -15.35 -2.44 -13.83
CA ALA A 16 -13.97 -2.85 -13.70
C ALA A 16 -13.05 -1.75 -14.23
N ALA A 17 -11.99 -1.44 -13.48
CA ALA A 17 -11.03 -0.41 -13.85
C ALA A 17 -9.63 -0.75 -13.32
N THR A 18 -8.60 -0.16 -13.94
CA THR A 18 -7.22 -0.24 -13.46
C THR A 18 -6.68 1.18 -13.29
N TYR A 19 -5.91 1.39 -12.22
CA TYR A 19 -5.34 2.69 -11.87
C TYR A 19 -3.85 2.58 -11.56
N ASP A 20 -3.09 3.59 -11.97
CA ASP A 20 -1.64 3.64 -11.74
C ASP A 20 -1.28 4.37 -10.42
N ARG A 21 -2.30 4.77 -9.65
CA ARG A 21 -2.16 5.47 -8.36
C ARG A 21 -3.16 4.94 -7.35
N LEU A 22 -2.66 4.61 -6.15
CA LEU A 22 -3.49 4.15 -5.02
C LEU A 22 -4.59 5.15 -4.62
N ARG A 23 -4.28 6.45 -4.67
CA ARG A 23 -5.27 7.51 -4.35
C ARG A 23 -6.47 7.47 -5.31
N ASP A 24 -6.21 7.29 -6.59
CA ASP A 24 -7.25 7.32 -7.63
C ASP A 24 -8.11 6.06 -7.54
N ALA A 25 -7.48 4.89 -7.35
CA ALA A 25 -8.19 3.64 -7.05
C ALA A 25 -9.08 3.77 -5.81
N ARG A 26 -8.56 4.33 -4.71
CA ARG A 26 -9.33 4.52 -3.47
C ARG A 26 -10.54 5.43 -3.66
N THR A 27 -10.39 6.50 -4.45
CA THR A 27 -11.49 7.42 -4.78
C THR A 27 -12.57 6.71 -5.60
N ALA A 28 -12.18 5.88 -6.57
CA ALA A 28 -13.12 5.13 -7.40
C ALA A 28 -13.90 4.09 -6.61
N VAL A 29 -13.26 3.40 -5.65
CA VAL A 29 -13.94 2.48 -4.73
C VAL A 29 -14.99 3.24 -3.91
N ASP A 30 -14.58 4.31 -3.23
CA ASP A 30 -15.47 5.09 -2.34
C ASP A 30 -16.67 5.69 -3.08
N ASP A 31 -16.43 6.25 -4.28
CA ASP A 31 -17.49 6.79 -5.14
C ASP A 31 -18.46 5.69 -5.59
N HIS A 32 -17.94 4.54 -6.02
CA HIS A 32 -18.78 3.44 -6.48
C HIS A 32 -19.63 2.86 -5.35
N GLU A 33 -19.01 2.54 -4.20
CA GLU A 33 -19.71 2.02 -3.03
C GLU A 33 -20.78 3.01 -2.55
N SER A 34 -20.47 4.31 -2.48
CA SER A 34 -21.41 5.34 -2.03
C SER A 34 -22.56 5.59 -3.01
N SER A 35 -22.29 5.52 -4.31
CA SER A 35 -23.28 5.80 -5.37
C SER A 35 -24.22 4.63 -5.61
N THR A 36 -23.72 3.39 -5.47
CA THR A 36 -24.44 2.17 -5.85
C THR A 36 -24.86 1.30 -4.67
N GLY A 37 -24.19 1.42 -3.52
CA GLY A 37 -24.33 0.50 -2.39
C GLY A 37 -23.76 -0.90 -2.64
N HIS A 38 -23.04 -1.09 -3.75
CA HIS A 38 -22.40 -2.36 -4.09
C HIS A 38 -21.10 -2.56 -3.32
N SER A 39 -20.66 -3.81 -3.23
CA SER A 39 -19.32 -4.12 -2.74
C SER A 39 -18.32 -4.08 -3.90
N VAL A 40 -17.13 -3.55 -3.60
CA VAL A 40 -16.04 -3.43 -4.57
C VAL A 40 -14.80 -4.12 -4.02
N ASP A 41 -14.30 -5.09 -4.79
CA ASP A 41 -13.04 -5.78 -4.53
C ASP A 41 -11.89 -5.08 -5.29
N TRP A 42 -10.69 -5.09 -4.69
CA TRP A 42 -9.53 -4.42 -5.27
C TRP A 42 -8.23 -5.10 -4.89
N GLU A 43 -7.33 -5.18 -5.88
CA GLU A 43 -6.02 -5.83 -5.76
C GLU A 43 -4.92 -4.87 -6.19
N ILE A 44 -3.85 -4.79 -5.39
CA ILE A 44 -2.62 -4.09 -5.76
C ILE A 44 -1.73 -5.11 -6.49
N GLU A 45 -1.75 -5.09 -7.81
CA GLU A 45 -1.00 -6.01 -8.67
C GLU A 45 0.52 -5.70 -8.64
N SER A 46 0.87 -4.43 -8.56
CA SER A 46 2.26 -3.97 -8.45
C SER A 46 2.37 -2.63 -7.71
N LEU A 47 3.51 -2.40 -7.08
CA LEU A 47 3.86 -1.14 -6.43
C LEU A 47 5.10 -0.54 -7.08
N ASP A 48 5.12 0.79 -7.15
CA ASP A 48 6.31 1.50 -7.58
C ASP A 48 7.50 1.19 -6.64
N ALA A 49 8.68 1.03 -7.23
CA ALA A 49 9.89 0.69 -6.48
C ALA A 49 10.21 1.71 -5.37
N GLY A 50 9.91 3.00 -5.60
CA GLY A 50 10.06 4.05 -4.60
C GLY A 50 9.10 3.89 -3.43
N VAL A 51 7.85 3.46 -3.69
CA VAL A 51 6.84 3.21 -2.64
C VAL A 51 7.22 2.00 -1.81
N SER A 52 7.65 0.91 -2.45
CA SER A 52 8.15 -0.28 -1.76
C SER A 52 9.35 0.05 -0.87
N ARG A 53 10.29 0.86 -1.37
CA ARG A 53 11.46 1.30 -0.59
C ARG A 53 11.06 2.18 0.58
N ALA A 54 10.19 3.16 0.38
CA ALA A 54 9.72 4.03 1.46
C ALA A 54 8.98 3.24 2.55
N GLY A 55 8.20 2.22 2.18
CA GLY A 55 7.55 1.33 3.14
C GLY A 55 8.54 0.52 3.99
N ALA A 56 9.61 0.00 3.37
CA ALA A 56 10.69 -0.71 4.06
C ALA A 56 11.49 0.23 4.98
N ASP A 57 11.79 1.45 4.52
CA ASP A 57 12.48 2.47 5.32
C ASP A 57 11.69 2.86 6.57
N ALA A 58 10.36 2.85 6.47
CA ALA A 58 9.45 3.21 7.56
C ALA A 58 9.06 2.02 8.47
N GLY A 59 9.46 0.78 8.15
CA GLY A 59 9.10 -0.43 8.92
C GLY A 59 7.59 -0.75 8.94
N VAL A 60 6.80 -0.16 8.03
CA VAL A 60 5.32 -0.17 8.06
C VAL A 60 4.72 -1.54 7.72
N CYS A 61 5.51 -2.42 7.08
CA CYS A 61 5.16 -3.82 6.88
C CYS A 61 5.11 -4.65 8.18
N GLY A 62 5.46 -4.07 9.34
CA GLY A 62 5.11 -4.60 10.66
C GLY A 62 5.89 -5.85 11.10
N ARG A 63 6.93 -6.23 10.38
CA ARG A 63 7.86 -7.30 10.75
C ARG A 63 9.24 -6.70 11.06
N PRO A 64 9.90 -7.10 12.15
CA PRO A 64 11.21 -6.54 12.54
C PRO A 64 12.29 -6.81 11.48
N GLU A 65 12.15 -7.89 10.70
CA GLU A 65 12.98 -8.24 9.53
C GLU A 65 12.76 -7.32 8.30
N CYS A 66 11.79 -6.40 8.34
CA CYS A 66 11.41 -5.58 7.18
C CYS A 66 11.67 -4.08 7.34
N ALA A 67 12.27 -3.66 8.46
CA ALA A 67 12.92 -2.36 8.51
C ALA A 67 14.18 -2.43 7.66
N ASN A 68 14.35 -1.50 6.73
CA ASN A 68 15.62 -1.37 6.03
C ASN A 68 16.68 -0.90 7.04
N GLU A 69 17.63 -1.76 7.39
CA GLU A 69 18.66 -1.47 8.41
C GLU A 69 19.57 -0.28 8.03
N ASP A 70 19.62 0.06 6.74
CA ASP A 70 20.37 1.20 6.20
C ASP A 70 19.54 2.51 6.20
N SER A 71 18.27 2.44 6.61
CA SER A 71 17.37 3.59 6.64
C SER A 71 17.77 4.58 7.74
N PRO A 72 17.85 5.88 7.44
CA PRO A 72 18.07 6.92 8.46
C PRO A 72 16.87 7.09 9.41
N LEU A 73 15.75 6.39 9.17
CA LEU A 73 14.55 6.41 10.00
C LEU A 73 14.53 5.28 11.05
N VAL A 74 15.47 4.33 11.00
CA VAL A 74 15.61 3.30 12.04
C VAL A 74 16.27 3.93 13.26
N ASP A 75 15.58 3.89 14.40
CA ASP A 75 16.15 4.28 15.70
C ASP A 75 17.09 3.16 16.17
N PRO A 76 18.42 3.39 16.28
CA PRO A 76 19.32 2.39 16.81
C PRO A 76 18.99 2.16 18.28
N GLU A 77 18.81 0.89 18.68
CA GLU A 77 18.50 0.50 20.06
C GLU A 77 19.50 1.19 21.02
N PRO A 78 19.01 1.87 22.08
CA PRO A 78 19.90 2.46 23.07
C PRO A 78 20.70 1.32 23.72
N PRO A 79 22.02 1.47 23.93
CA PRO A 79 22.83 0.39 24.49
C PRO A 79 22.26 0.00 25.86
N ASP A 80 22.02 -1.31 26.04
CA ASP A 80 21.70 -1.91 27.34
C ASP A 80 22.64 -1.34 28.40
N GLN A 81 22.09 -0.49 29.28
CA GLN A 81 22.80 -0.07 30.48
C GLN A 81 22.70 -1.23 31.49
N GLU A 82 23.58 -2.21 31.33
CA GLU A 82 23.87 -3.18 32.40
C GLU A 82 24.46 -2.44 33.62
N SER A 83 24.02 -2.89 34.79
CA SER A 83 24.00 -2.19 36.10
C SER A 83 25.35 -1.82 36.73
#